data_AF-A0A533ZIF6-F1
#
_entry.id   AF-A0A533ZIF6-F1
#
_cell.length_a   1.000
_cell.length_b   1.000
_cell.length_c   1.000
_cell.angle_alpha   90.00
_cell.angle_beta   90.00
_cell.angle_gamma   90.00
#
_symmetry.space_group_name_H-M   'P 1'
#
loop_
_entity.id
_entity.type
_entity.pdbx_description
1 polymer ?
#
loop_
_entity_poly.entity_id
_entity_poly.type
_entity_poly.pdbx_seq_one_letter_code
_entity_poly.pdbx_strand_id
1 'polypeptide(L)'
;MINVDHAGVGNGRLTVGIAGLPKERATGAGQLAGLADKLDLFGFFPGGDHVPFKEVGVPTIAVVSAGAHPHFHQPSDAVDTILPQILEATARYVLALTWQLANAP
;
A
#
# COMPACT_ATOMS: atom_id res chain seq x y z
N MET A 1 -7.11 -8.81 -4.47
CA MET A 1 -7.47 -7.38 -4.63
C MET A 1 -6.36 -6.54 -4.01
N ILE A 2 -5.86 -5.54 -4.73
CA ILE A 2 -4.88 -4.57 -4.19
C ILE A 2 -5.63 -3.26 -4.02
N ASN A 3 -5.64 -2.72 -2.80
CA ASN A 3 -6.20 -1.41 -2.50
C ASN A 3 -5.07 -0.42 -2.29
N VAL A 4 -5.12 0.72 -2.98
CA VAL A 4 -4.18 1.82 -2.78
C VAL A 4 -4.99 2.99 -2.26
N ASP A 5 -4.66 3.45 -1.08
CA ASP A 5 -5.34 4.56 -0.42
C ASP A 5 -4.32 5.44 0.29
N HIS A 6 -4.60 6.72 0.47
CA HIS A 6 -3.71 7.69 1.12
C HIS A 6 -2.24 7.49 0.73
N ALA A 7 -1.88 7.76 -0.53
CA ALA A 7 -0.55 7.43 -1.07
C ALA A 7 0.29 8.68 -1.44
N GLY A 8 -0.21 9.88 -1.14
CA GLY A 8 0.38 11.14 -1.59
C GLY A 8 1.16 11.91 -0.54
N VAL A 9 1.00 11.60 0.76
CA VAL A 9 1.56 12.36 1.89
C VAL A 9 2.15 11.39 2.91
N GLY A 10 3.05 11.80 3.79
CA GLY A 10 3.56 10.93 4.86
C GLY A 10 5.07 11.05 5.06
N ASN A 11 5.68 10.01 5.63
CA ASN A 11 7.10 9.98 6.01
C ASN A 11 8.00 9.22 5.03
N GLY A 12 7.47 8.78 3.88
CA GLY A 12 8.22 8.03 2.87
C GLY A 12 8.32 6.52 3.10
N ARG A 13 7.66 5.98 4.13
CA ARG A 13 7.42 4.54 4.31
C ARG A 13 6.02 4.15 3.82
N LEU A 14 5.81 2.88 3.56
CA LEU A 14 4.51 2.31 3.20
C LEU A 14 4.04 1.35 4.29
N THR A 15 2.81 1.54 4.74
CA THR A 15 2.08 0.58 5.58
C THR A 15 1.34 -0.37 4.65
N VAL A 16 1.59 -1.68 4.80
CA VAL A 16 1.00 -2.71 3.95
C VAL A 16 0.22 -3.71 4.79
N GLY A 17 -1.09 -3.71 4.66
CA GLY A 17 -1.99 -4.67 5.31
C GLY A 17 -2.23 -5.88 4.41
N ILE A 18 -2.09 -7.08 4.96
CA ILE A 18 -2.14 -8.33 4.19
C ILE A 18 -3.18 -9.26 4.79
N ALA A 19 -4.09 -9.79 3.97
CA ALA A 19 -5.07 -10.80 4.38
C ALA A 19 -5.22 -11.89 3.31
N GLY A 20 -5.14 -13.16 3.72
CA GLY A 20 -5.32 -14.31 2.82
C GLY A 20 -4.16 -14.56 1.86
N LEU A 21 -3.00 -13.92 2.05
CA LEU A 21 -1.76 -14.15 1.28
C LEU A 21 -0.57 -14.34 2.23
N PRO A 22 0.46 -15.10 1.80
CA PRO A 22 1.74 -15.16 2.51
C PRO A 22 2.43 -13.79 2.52
N LYS A 23 3.02 -13.42 3.65
CA LYS A 23 3.72 -12.12 3.82
C LYS A 23 4.90 -11.97 2.86
N GLU A 24 5.50 -13.09 2.46
CA GLU A 24 6.64 -13.20 1.54
C GLU A 24 6.31 -12.60 0.17
N ARG A 25 5.04 -12.63 -0.27
CA ARG A 25 4.61 -11.97 -1.51
C ARG A 25 4.78 -10.45 -1.40
N ALA A 26 4.39 -9.85 -0.28
CA ALA A 26 4.57 -8.42 -0.04
C ALA A 26 6.05 -8.04 0.16
N THR A 27 6.79 -8.82 0.95
CA THR A 27 8.23 -8.58 1.18
C THR A 27 9.03 -8.67 -0.12
N GLY A 28 8.76 -9.68 -0.95
CA GLY A 28 9.42 -9.86 -2.25
C GLY A 28 9.17 -8.69 -3.20
N ALA A 29 7.92 -8.20 -3.27
CA ALA A 29 7.60 -6.99 -4.04
C ALA A 29 8.37 -5.76 -3.54
N GLY A 30 8.53 -5.62 -2.22
CA GLY A 30 9.34 -4.58 -1.60
C GLY A 30 10.81 -4.64 -2.02
N GLN A 31 11.39 -5.84 -2.05
CA GLN A 31 12.76 -6.05 -2.50
C GLN A 31 12.93 -5.68 -3.99
N LEU A 32 12.03 -6.15 -4.85
CA LEU A 32 12.04 -5.81 -6.29
C LEU A 32 11.90 -4.32 -6.55
N ALA A 33 11.11 -3.62 -5.72
CA ALA A 33 10.91 -2.17 -5.84
C ALA A 33 12.07 -1.35 -5.25
N GLY A 34 13.00 -1.96 -4.50
CA GLY A 34 14.06 -1.27 -3.78
C GLY A 34 13.56 -0.53 -2.52
N LEU A 35 12.52 -1.06 -1.88
CA LEU A 35 11.79 -0.45 -0.75
C LEU A 35 11.73 -1.35 0.49
N ALA A 36 12.54 -2.41 0.54
CA ALA A 36 12.47 -3.43 1.60
C ALA A 36 12.59 -2.85 3.03
N ASP A 37 13.41 -1.81 3.22
CA ASP A 37 13.62 -1.09 4.48
C ASP A 37 12.53 -0.05 4.79
N LYS A 38 11.62 0.18 3.85
CA LYS A 38 10.54 1.19 3.92
C LYS A 38 9.14 0.59 4.02
N LEU A 39 9.01 -0.73 4.19
CA LEU A 39 7.72 -1.39 4.38
C LEU A 39 7.45 -1.70 5.84
N ASP A 40 6.27 -1.29 6.30
CA ASP A 40 5.71 -1.66 7.59
C ASP A 40 4.55 -2.63 7.33
N LEU A 41 4.79 -3.93 7.54
CA LEU A 41 3.84 -4.99 7.21
C LEU A 41 2.90 -5.31 8.39
N PHE A 42 1.60 -5.29 8.12
CA PHE A 42 0.54 -5.61 9.08
C PHE A 42 -0.36 -6.73 8.55
N GLY A 43 -1.20 -7.26 9.45
CA GLY A 43 -2.34 -8.07 9.05
C GLY A 43 -3.45 -7.20 8.44
N PHE A 44 -4.66 -7.75 8.42
CA PHE A 44 -5.85 -7.00 8.02
C PHE A 44 -6.08 -5.78 8.93
N PHE A 45 -6.30 -4.62 8.33
CA PHE A 45 -6.87 -3.45 9.00
C PHE A 45 -8.17 -3.02 8.30
N PRO A 46 -9.21 -2.62 9.07
CA PRO A 46 -10.50 -2.21 8.52
C PRO A 46 -10.45 -0.78 7.93
N GLY A 47 -11.48 -0.41 7.16
CA GLY A 47 -11.74 0.98 6.77
C GLY A 47 -11.53 1.35 5.30
N GLY A 48 -11.12 0.41 4.43
CA GLY A 48 -10.93 0.66 2.99
C GLY A 48 -11.79 -0.25 2.11
N ASP A 49 -11.75 -0.02 0.80
CA ASP A 49 -12.54 -0.77 -0.18
C ASP A 49 -12.17 -2.25 -0.28
N HIS A 50 -11.04 -2.67 0.30
CA HIS A 50 -10.65 -4.07 0.40
C HIS A 50 -11.50 -4.88 1.38
N VAL A 51 -12.22 -4.24 2.31
CA VAL A 51 -12.94 -4.94 3.38
C VAL A 51 -13.98 -5.94 2.84
N PRO A 52 -14.90 -5.58 1.93
CA PRO A 52 -15.89 -6.53 1.41
C PRO A 52 -15.25 -7.70 0.64
N PHE A 53 -14.13 -7.47 -0.04
CA PHE A 53 -13.39 -8.55 -0.73
C PHE A 53 -12.85 -9.57 0.25
N LYS A 54 -12.26 -9.11 1.36
CA LYS A 54 -11.80 -10.00 2.43
C LYS A 54 -12.97 -10.79 3.04
N GLU A 55 -14.13 -10.17 3.22
CA GLU A 55 -15.32 -10.80 3.82
C GLU A 55 -15.84 -11.97 2.98
N VAL A 56 -15.72 -11.88 1.65
CA VAL A 56 -16.07 -12.97 0.73
C VAL A 56 -14.90 -13.90 0.39
N GLY A 57 -13.80 -13.82 1.16
CA GLY A 57 -12.66 -14.73 1.04
C GLY A 57 -11.66 -14.41 -0.08
N VAL A 58 -11.80 -13.26 -0.76
CA VAL A 58 -10.80 -12.81 -1.74
C VAL A 58 -9.58 -12.27 -0.98
N PRO A 59 -8.36 -12.72 -1.31
CA PRO A 59 -7.17 -12.19 -0.65
C PRO A 59 -6.94 -10.71 -0.96
N THR A 60 -6.47 -9.96 0.03
CA THR A 60 -6.32 -8.50 -0.05
C THR A 60 -4.94 -8.03 0.37
N ILE A 61 -4.45 -7.01 -0.31
CA ILE A 61 -3.31 -6.20 0.13
C ILE A 61 -3.73 -4.74 0.08
N ALA A 62 -3.76 -4.08 1.23
CA ALA A 62 -3.99 -2.65 1.35
C ALA A 62 -2.66 -1.92 1.50
N VAL A 63 -2.40 -0.93 0.65
CA VAL A 63 -1.17 -0.15 0.61
C VAL A 63 -1.54 1.30 0.89
N VAL A 64 -0.97 1.85 1.96
CA VAL A 64 -1.09 3.26 2.32
C VAL A 64 0.29 3.82 2.65
N SER A 65 0.53 5.11 2.44
CA SER A 65 1.73 5.72 2.99
C SER A 65 1.63 5.83 4.51
N ALA A 66 2.79 5.75 5.16
CA ALA A 66 2.88 5.82 6.61
C ALA A 66 3.18 7.26 7.09
N GLY A 67 3.03 7.49 8.39
CA GLY A 67 3.26 8.78 9.02
C GLY A 67 1.97 9.60 9.16
N ALA A 68 2.13 10.88 9.50
CA ALA A 68 1.00 11.77 9.70
C ALA A 68 0.42 12.24 8.35
N HIS A 69 -0.91 12.22 8.24
CA HIS A 69 -1.67 12.83 7.13
C HIS A 69 -2.44 14.05 7.66
N PRO A 70 -1.77 15.22 7.85
CA PRO A 70 -2.37 16.37 8.52
C PRO A 70 -3.55 16.99 7.76
N HIS A 71 -3.65 16.71 6.46
CA HIS A 71 -4.70 17.22 5.57
C HIS A 71 -5.91 16.28 5.47
N PHE A 72 -5.86 15.11 6.12
CA PHE A 72 -6.91 14.10 5.98
C PHE A 72 -8.30 14.63 6.36
N HIS A 73 -9.28 14.43 5.46
CA HIS A 73 -10.64 14.96 5.57
C HIS A 73 -10.71 16.49 5.77
N GLN A 74 -9.70 17.22 5.33
CA GLN A 74 -9.69 18.69 5.36
C GLN A 74 -9.72 19.25 3.93
N PRO A 75 -10.25 20.47 3.72
CA PRO A 75 -10.14 21.17 2.44
C PRO A 75 -8.70 21.44 1.98
N SER A 76 -7.72 21.30 2.88
CA SER A 76 -6.29 21.43 2.56
C SER A 76 -5.69 20.18 1.93
N ASP A 77 -6.44 19.07 1.78
CA ASP A 77 -6.02 17.93 0.97
C ASP A 77 -6.09 18.29 -0.51
N ALA A 78 -5.02 18.92 -0.98
CA ALA A 78 -4.93 19.55 -2.29
C ALA A 78 -3.65 19.12 -3.02
N VAL A 79 -3.64 19.29 -4.34
CA VAL A 79 -2.55 18.81 -5.23
C VAL A 79 -1.18 19.34 -4.83
N ASP A 80 -1.10 20.55 -4.30
CA ASP A 80 0.14 21.20 -3.84
C ASP A 80 0.69 20.64 -2.53
N THR A 81 -0.10 19.86 -1.78
CA THR A 81 0.34 19.17 -0.55
C THR A 81 0.92 17.78 -0.81
N ILE A 82 0.80 17.28 -2.04
CA ILE A 82 1.30 15.96 -2.44
C ILE A 82 2.83 15.96 -2.50
N LEU A 83 3.42 14.86 -2.01
CA LEU A 83 4.84 14.57 -2.03
C LEU A 83 5.16 13.57 -3.16
N PRO A 84 5.73 13.99 -4.31
CA PRO A 84 5.93 13.14 -5.47
C PRO A 84 6.73 11.86 -5.20
N GLN A 85 7.71 11.92 -4.29
CA GLN A 85 8.53 10.78 -3.90
C GLN A 85 7.73 9.65 -3.23
N ILE A 86 6.61 9.96 -2.58
CA ILE A 86 5.73 8.96 -1.96
C ILE A 86 4.87 8.28 -3.03
N LEU A 87 4.40 9.06 -4.01
CA LEU A 87 3.72 8.51 -5.19
C LEU A 87 4.63 7.58 -5.97
N GLU A 88 5.90 7.96 -6.20
CA GLU A 88 6.88 7.10 -6.87
C GLU A 88 7.10 5.79 -6.09
N ALA A 89 7.34 5.87 -4.78
CA ALA A 89 7.53 4.68 -3.94
C ALA A 89 6.31 3.75 -4.00
N THR A 90 5.10 4.31 -3.86
CA THR A 90 3.85 3.56 -3.96
C THR A 90 3.71 2.92 -5.33
N ALA A 91 3.92 3.66 -6.41
CA ALA A 91 3.79 3.16 -7.78
C ALA A 91 4.77 2.02 -8.07
N ARG A 92 6.04 2.15 -7.67
CA ARG A 92 7.06 1.10 -7.83
C ARG A 92 6.68 -0.17 -7.06
N TYR A 93 6.24 -0.01 -5.81
CA TYR A 93 5.83 -1.14 -4.98
C TYR A 93 4.60 -1.85 -5.57
N VAL A 94 3.56 -1.09 -5.91
CA VAL A 94 2.30 -1.64 -6.47
C VAL A 94 2.55 -2.30 -7.82
N LEU A 95 3.41 -1.73 -8.67
CA LEU A 95 3.82 -2.35 -9.93
C LEU A 95 4.49 -3.71 -9.68
N ALA A 96 5.51 -3.75 -8.82
CA ALA A 96 6.24 -4.98 -8.50
C ALA A 96 5.29 -6.05 -7.91
N LEU A 97 4.42 -5.65 -6.99
CA LEU A 97 3.43 -6.53 -6.36
C LEU A 97 2.43 -7.07 -7.37
N THR A 98 1.85 -6.20 -8.20
CA THR A 98 0.88 -6.58 -9.23
C THR A 98 1.51 -7.54 -10.21
N TRP A 99 2.72 -7.22 -10.69
CA TRP A 99 3.43 -8.07 -11.62
C TRP A 99 3.73 -9.46 -11.04
N GLN A 100 4.21 -9.51 -9.79
CA GLN A 100 4.48 -10.75 -9.08
C GLN A 100 3.21 -11.58 -8.89
N LEU A 101 2.10 -10.98 -8.47
CA LEU A 101 0.85 -11.71 -8.23
C LEU A 101 0.20 -12.20 -9.53
N ALA A 102 0.35 -11.46 -10.63
CA ALA A 102 -0.24 -11.82 -11.91
C ALA A 102 0.57 -12.87 -12.68
N ASN A 103 1.90 -12.91 -12.49
CA ASN A 103 2.80 -13.73 -13.33
C ASN A 103 3.59 -14.79 -12.56
N ALA A 104 3.58 -14.79 -11.23
CA ALA A 104 4.26 -15.86 -10.50
C ALA A 104 3.48 -17.18 -10.66
N PRO A 105 4.19 -18.31 -10.85
CA PRO A 105 3.57 -19.63 -10.88
C PRO A 105 2.91 -20.01 -9.55
#